data_AF-A0A260BJQ1-F1
#
_entry.id   AF-A0A260BJQ1-F1
#
_cell.length_a   1.000
_cell.length_b   1.000
_cell.length_c   1.000
_cell.angle_alpha   90.00
_cell.angle_beta   90.00
_cell.angle_gamma   90.00
#
_symmetry.space_group_name_H-M   'P 1'
#
loop_
_entity.id
_entity.type
_entity.pdbx_description
1 polymer ?
#
loop_
_entity_poly.entity_id
_entity_poly.type
_entity_poly.pdbx_seq_one_letter_code
_entity_poly.pdbx_strand_id
1 'polypeptide(L)'
;MGRSRSAVTPFVLQCGNPLLPITLTDVPLRNADAVPTDDDCSAIFSDIESAPEPRIIVLGDDASLAALLTRLMRTERLHVEVAFVPENATDAAHIYKLGTGSRAAKVALTGTASSTPLIRDDAGKAVVGRALLGGADGTDLEGEAYVDDTRLFSGVVPGVEVAPTPDMPGLRARVVGRRRFLPRRWVSGRAMQLGSPAAELTRDGIAGGKAVKRSTFYRHHQEWLLVR
;
A
#
# COMPACT_ATOMS: atom_id res chain seq x y z
N MET A 1 -2.15 29.81 -25.12
CA MET A 1 -2.12 28.43 -25.68
C MET A 1 -2.43 27.47 -24.53
N GLY A 2 -3.71 27.24 -24.23
CA GLY A 2 -4.08 26.31 -23.17
C GLY A 2 -3.81 24.89 -23.65
N ARG A 3 -2.92 24.15 -22.98
CA ARG A 3 -2.85 22.70 -23.16
C ARG A 3 -4.24 22.15 -22.85
N SER A 4 -4.94 21.65 -23.86
CA SER A 4 -6.07 20.75 -23.65
C SER A 4 -5.55 19.65 -22.74
N ARG A 5 -6.01 19.59 -21.48
CA ARG A 5 -5.77 18.41 -20.65
C ARG A 5 -6.38 17.26 -21.45
N SER A 6 -5.57 16.27 -21.81
CA SER A 6 -6.14 15.03 -22.35
C SER A 6 -7.15 14.53 -21.33
N ALA A 7 -8.28 14.02 -21.80
CA ALA A 7 -9.28 13.49 -20.90
C ALA A 7 -8.74 12.17 -20.33
N VAL A 8 -8.48 12.14 -19.02
CA VAL A 8 -8.14 10.92 -18.30
C VAL A 8 -9.26 9.91 -18.48
N THR A 9 -8.93 8.66 -18.79
CA THR A 9 -9.92 7.60 -18.99
C THR A 9 -9.98 6.68 -17.76
N PRO A 10 -11.03 6.75 -16.92
CA PRO A 10 -11.12 5.96 -15.70
C PRO A 10 -11.64 4.53 -15.94
N PHE A 11 -11.12 3.58 -15.16
CA PHE A 11 -11.56 2.19 -15.11
C PHE A 11 -11.64 1.74 -13.65
N VAL A 12 -12.69 1.03 -13.27
CA VAL A 12 -12.87 0.51 -11.91
C VAL A 12 -12.38 -0.94 -11.84
N LEU A 13 -11.50 -1.22 -10.88
CA LEU A 13 -11.20 -2.56 -10.41
C LEU A 13 -11.96 -2.78 -9.09
N GLN A 14 -13.11 -3.46 -9.16
CA GLN A 14 -13.91 -3.81 -7.99
C GLN A 14 -13.37 -5.11 -7.39
N CYS A 15 -12.75 -5.01 -6.21
CA CYS A 15 -12.06 -6.12 -5.55
C CYS A 15 -12.99 -6.73 -4.50
N GLY A 16 -13.39 -7.99 -4.71
CA GLY A 16 -14.39 -8.65 -3.86
C GLY A 16 -15.81 -8.17 -4.20
N ASN A 17 -16.59 -7.80 -3.19
CA ASN A 17 -17.97 -7.31 -3.39
C ASN A 17 -18.34 -6.08 -2.54
N PRO A 18 -17.54 -5.00 -2.54
CA PRO A 18 -17.89 -3.75 -1.89
C PRO A 18 -19.05 -3.06 -2.62
N LEU A 19 -19.80 -2.22 -1.91
CA LEU A 19 -20.86 -1.41 -2.52
C LEU A 19 -20.29 -0.45 -3.57
N LEU A 20 -20.83 -0.52 -4.80
CA LEU A 20 -20.46 0.39 -5.89
C LEU A 20 -21.09 1.78 -5.68
N PRO A 21 -20.30 2.85 -5.48
CA PRO A 21 -20.85 4.20 -5.39
C PRO A 21 -21.50 4.61 -6.72
N ILE A 22 -22.65 5.30 -6.65
CA ILE A 22 -23.42 5.74 -7.84
C ILE A 22 -22.55 6.54 -8.82
N THR A 23 -21.59 7.32 -8.31
CA THR A 23 -20.68 8.12 -9.15
C THR A 23 -19.80 7.26 -10.08
N LEU A 24 -19.63 5.98 -9.78
CA LEU A 24 -18.81 5.04 -10.56
C LEU A 24 -19.63 4.12 -11.48
N THR A 25 -20.97 4.22 -11.49
CA THR A 25 -21.85 3.28 -12.22
C THR A 25 -21.63 3.30 -13.73
N ASP A 26 -21.30 4.45 -14.30
CA ASP A 26 -21.06 4.61 -15.74
C ASP A 26 -19.58 4.43 -16.14
N VAL A 27 -18.72 4.04 -15.20
CA VAL A 27 -17.30 3.81 -15.44
C VAL A 27 -17.09 2.34 -15.81
N PRO A 28 -16.32 2.01 -16.86
CA PRO A 28 -15.97 0.62 -17.18
C PRO A 28 -15.44 -0.10 -15.95
N LEU A 29 -16.05 -1.23 -15.62
CA LEU A 29 -15.81 -1.95 -14.38
C LEU A 29 -15.36 -3.38 -14.66
N ARG A 30 -14.31 -3.80 -13.95
CA ARG A 30 -13.84 -5.18 -13.88
C ARG A 30 -13.91 -5.68 -12.44
N ASN A 31 -14.50 -6.85 -12.26
CA ASN A 31 -14.45 -7.57 -10.99
C ASN A 31 -13.13 -8.31 -10.83
N ALA A 32 -12.65 -8.40 -9.60
CA ALA A 32 -11.48 -9.15 -9.20
C ALA A 32 -11.71 -9.81 -7.84
N ASP A 33 -10.83 -10.73 -7.46
CA ASP A 33 -10.78 -11.23 -6.09
C ASP A 33 -10.58 -10.07 -5.09
N ALA A 34 -10.98 -10.30 -3.83
CA ALA A 34 -10.80 -9.30 -2.76
C ALA A 34 -9.34 -8.84 -2.65
N VAL A 35 -8.40 -9.77 -2.86
CA VAL A 35 -6.99 -9.49 -3.12
C VAL A 35 -6.72 -9.87 -4.57
N PRO A 36 -6.65 -8.90 -5.51
CA PRO A 36 -6.48 -9.18 -6.92
C PRO A 36 -5.27 -10.07 -7.21
N THR A 37 -5.51 -11.10 -8.01
CA THR A 37 -4.47 -12.00 -8.51
C THR A 37 -3.67 -11.34 -9.64
N ASP A 38 -2.60 -12.01 -10.06
CA ASP A 38 -1.83 -11.59 -11.23
C ASP A 38 -2.69 -11.61 -12.51
N ASP A 39 -3.66 -12.53 -12.60
CA ASP A 39 -4.59 -12.64 -13.72
C ASP A 39 -5.64 -11.52 -13.69
N ASP A 40 -6.21 -11.21 -12.53
CA ASP A 40 -7.12 -10.06 -12.36
C ASP A 40 -6.44 -8.75 -12.79
N CYS A 41 -5.21 -8.55 -12.33
CA CYS A 41 -4.43 -7.35 -12.67
C CYS A 41 -4.07 -7.34 -14.17
N SER A 42 -3.75 -8.49 -14.76
CA SER A 42 -3.44 -8.56 -16.20
C SER A 42 -4.68 -8.26 -17.04
N ALA A 43 -5.87 -8.67 -16.57
CA ALA A 43 -7.12 -8.39 -17.25
C ALA A 43 -7.48 -6.89 -17.24
N ILE A 44 -7.32 -6.18 -16.12
CA ILE A 44 -7.51 -4.72 -16.10
C ILE A 44 -6.46 -4.00 -16.94
N PHE A 45 -5.22 -4.50 -17.02
CA PHE A 45 -4.20 -3.91 -17.88
C PHE A 45 -4.56 -3.99 -19.37
N SER A 46 -5.14 -5.11 -19.81
CA SER A 46 -5.64 -5.26 -21.17
C SER A 46 -6.77 -4.27 -21.49
N ASP A 47 -7.67 -3.99 -20.53
CA ASP A 47 -8.75 -3.02 -20.74
C ASP A 47 -8.23 -1.60 -20.97
N ILE A 48 -7.17 -1.23 -20.26
CA ILE A 48 -6.62 0.13 -20.30
C ILE A 48 -5.57 0.35 -21.40
N GLU A 49 -5.08 -0.71 -22.04
CA GLU A 49 -3.95 -0.64 -22.98
C GLU A 49 -4.21 0.29 -24.16
N SER A 50 -5.46 0.35 -24.63
CA SER A 50 -5.88 1.22 -25.74
C SER A 50 -6.42 2.59 -25.29
N ALA A 51 -6.51 2.83 -23.99
CA ALA A 51 -7.09 4.05 -23.45
C ALA A 51 -6.05 5.17 -23.33
N PRO A 52 -6.35 6.40 -23.76
CA PRO A 52 -5.47 7.54 -23.53
C PRO A 52 -5.49 7.92 -22.05
N GLU A 53 -4.29 8.13 -21.47
CA GLU A 53 -4.09 8.52 -20.07
C GLU A 53 -4.99 7.74 -19.08
N PRO A 54 -4.79 6.40 -18.98
CA PRO A 54 -5.69 5.57 -18.18
C PRO A 54 -5.51 5.81 -16.69
N ARG A 55 -6.62 5.70 -15.97
CA ARG A 55 -6.66 5.73 -14.50
C ARG A 55 -7.36 4.49 -13.98
N ILE A 56 -6.70 3.76 -13.08
CA ILE A 56 -7.30 2.64 -12.38
C ILE A 56 -7.85 3.12 -11.04
N ILE A 57 -9.14 2.92 -10.82
CA ILE A 57 -9.84 3.17 -9.57
C ILE A 57 -9.98 1.84 -8.85
N VAL A 58 -9.23 1.66 -7.76
CA VAL A 58 -9.34 0.50 -6.89
C VAL A 58 -10.51 0.73 -5.92
N LEU A 59 -11.57 -0.03 -6.09
CA LEU A 59 -12.69 -0.11 -5.14
C LEU A 59 -12.49 -1.38 -4.30
N GLY A 60 -12.00 -1.22 -3.07
CA GLY A 60 -11.55 -2.35 -2.23
C GLY A 60 -10.88 -1.87 -0.94
N ASP A 61 -9.99 -2.68 -0.37
CA ASP A 61 -9.26 -2.37 0.87
C ASP A 61 -7.75 -2.19 0.63
N ASP A 62 -6.98 -2.10 1.72
CA ASP A 62 -5.52 -1.91 1.65
C ASP A 62 -4.83 -3.10 0.97
N ALA A 63 -5.34 -4.33 1.14
CA ALA A 63 -4.80 -5.52 0.49
C ALA A 63 -5.05 -5.47 -1.02
N SER A 64 -6.24 -5.01 -1.44
CA SER A 64 -6.57 -4.79 -2.84
C SER A 64 -5.61 -3.81 -3.50
N LEU A 65 -5.40 -2.65 -2.87
CA LEU A 65 -4.50 -1.61 -3.37
C LEU A 65 -3.04 -2.09 -3.41
N ALA A 66 -2.59 -2.78 -2.37
CA ALA A 66 -1.23 -3.32 -2.30
C ALA A 66 -0.97 -4.38 -3.39
N ALA A 67 -1.95 -5.23 -3.70
CA ALA A 67 -1.85 -6.22 -4.77
C ALA A 67 -1.71 -5.55 -6.15
N LEU A 68 -2.56 -4.57 -6.46
CA LEU A 68 -2.46 -3.83 -7.72
C LEU A 68 -1.12 -3.11 -7.85
N LEU A 69 -0.69 -2.36 -6.81
CA LEU A 69 0.59 -1.65 -6.86
C LEU A 69 1.78 -2.60 -6.94
N THR A 70 1.69 -3.77 -6.30
CA THR A 70 2.68 -4.84 -6.46
C THR A 70 2.80 -5.25 -7.94
N ARG A 71 1.67 -5.45 -8.62
CA ARG A 71 1.68 -5.84 -10.04
C ARG A 71 2.16 -4.71 -10.93
N LEU A 72 1.67 -3.49 -10.75
CA LEU A 72 2.12 -2.31 -11.50
C LEU A 72 3.63 -2.11 -11.36
N MET A 73 4.16 -2.21 -10.15
CA MET A 73 5.61 -2.15 -9.89
C MET A 73 6.39 -3.24 -10.63
N ARG A 74 5.95 -4.50 -10.55
CA ARG A 74 6.64 -5.65 -11.19
C ARG A 74 6.58 -5.62 -12.72
N THR A 75 5.65 -4.87 -13.27
CA THR A 75 5.39 -4.77 -14.70
C THR A 75 5.72 -3.39 -15.27
N GLU A 76 6.45 -2.57 -14.50
CA GLU A 76 6.94 -1.23 -14.89
C GLU A 76 5.83 -0.24 -15.29
N ARG A 77 4.66 -0.35 -14.66
CA ARG A 77 3.44 0.42 -14.93
C ARG A 77 3.09 1.46 -13.85
N LEU A 78 4.03 1.85 -13.00
CA LEU A 78 3.78 2.86 -11.95
C LEU A 78 3.47 4.28 -12.48
N HIS A 79 3.60 4.47 -13.79
CA HIS A 79 3.16 5.66 -14.51
C HIS A 79 1.64 5.72 -14.74
N VAL A 80 0.90 4.63 -14.49
CA VAL A 80 -0.58 4.62 -14.55
C VAL A 80 -1.13 5.30 -13.31
N GLU A 81 -2.10 6.20 -13.49
CA GLU A 81 -2.74 6.86 -12.35
C GLU A 81 -3.60 5.87 -11.56
N VAL A 82 -3.46 5.89 -10.24
CA VAL A 82 -4.25 5.05 -9.33
C VAL A 82 -5.05 5.92 -8.38
N ALA A 83 -6.35 5.70 -8.36
CA ALA A 83 -7.26 6.21 -7.33
C ALA A 83 -7.68 5.06 -6.40
N PHE A 84 -7.89 5.38 -5.12
CA PHE A 84 -8.32 4.40 -4.13
C PHE A 84 -9.64 4.84 -3.49
N VAL A 85 -10.62 3.93 -3.52
CA VAL A 85 -11.99 4.13 -3.01
C VAL A 85 -12.29 3.03 -2.00
N PRO A 86 -11.91 3.20 -0.73
CA PRO A 86 -12.26 2.25 0.30
C PRO A 86 -13.69 2.48 0.81
N GLU A 87 -14.39 1.39 1.13
CA GLU A 87 -15.74 1.47 1.73
C GLU A 87 -15.68 2.03 3.16
N ASN A 88 -14.68 1.59 3.93
CA ASN A 88 -14.44 1.99 5.31
C ASN A 88 -13.09 2.67 5.47
N ALA A 89 -12.86 3.34 6.60
CA ALA A 89 -11.56 3.94 6.87
C ALA A 89 -10.48 2.84 7.05
N THR A 90 -9.38 2.96 6.31
CA THR A 90 -8.25 2.00 6.33
C THR A 90 -6.93 2.71 6.66
N ASP A 91 -5.88 1.97 7.00
CA ASP A 91 -4.59 2.59 7.33
C ASP A 91 -4.03 3.38 6.13
N ALA A 92 -4.13 2.83 4.91
CA ALA A 92 -3.70 3.53 3.70
C ALA A 92 -4.53 4.81 3.47
N ALA A 93 -5.85 4.75 3.64
CA ALA A 93 -6.71 5.93 3.52
C ALA A 93 -6.29 7.04 4.49
N HIS A 94 -5.96 6.68 5.73
CA HIS A 94 -5.46 7.61 6.73
C HIS A 94 -4.08 8.20 6.37
N ILE A 95 -3.13 7.37 5.93
CA ILE A 95 -1.77 7.80 5.55
C ILE A 95 -1.84 8.79 4.38
N TYR A 96 -2.69 8.49 3.41
CA TYR A 96 -2.81 9.26 2.17
C TYR A 96 -3.90 10.34 2.21
N LYS A 97 -4.55 10.54 3.37
CA LYS A 97 -5.60 11.56 3.60
C LYS A 97 -6.79 11.44 2.64
N LEU A 98 -7.17 10.21 2.32
CA LEU A 98 -8.26 9.89 1.40
C LEU A 98 -9.61 9.88 2.11
N GLY A 99 -10.69 10.04 1.34
CA GLY A 99 -12.04 9.81 1.83
C GLY A 99 -12.41 8.32 1.80
N THR A 100 -13.69 8.04 2.02
CA THR A 100 -14.30 6.72 1.84
C THR A 100 -15.55 6.84 0.95
N GLY A 101 -16.00 5.72 0.39
CA GLY A 101 -17.24 5.59 -0.38
C GLY A 101 -17.43 6.69 -1.43
N SER A 102 -18.62 7.31 -1.44
CA SER A 102 -18.99 8.33 -2.42
C SER A 102 -18.05 9.55 -2.45
N ARG A 103 -17.47 9.95 -1.30
CA ARG A 103 -16.52 11.07 -1.26
C ARG A 103 -15.22 10.71 -1.98
N ALA A 104 -14.71 9.51 -1.73
CA ALA A 104 -13.53 9.00 -2.42
C ALA A 104 -13.81 8.76 -3.90
N ALA A 105 -14.97 8.23 -4.28
CA ALA A 105 -15.38 8.04 -5.67
C ALA A 105 -15.37 9.34 -6.48
N LYS A 106 -15.87 10.45 -5.91
CA LYS A 106 -15.81 11.76 -6.57
C LYS A 106 -14.37 12.22 -6.81
N VAL A 107 -13.50 12.02 -5.83
CA VAL A 107 -12.06 12.32 -5.95
C VAL A 107 -11.39 11.40 -6.98
N ALA A 108 -11.75 10.13 -7.01
CA ALA A 108 -11.19 9.17 -7.95
C ALA A 108 -11.42 9.58 -9.42
N LEU A 109 -12.53 10.25 -9.72
CA LEU A 109 -12.82 10.75 -11.06
C LEU A 109 -12.21 12.12 -11.36
N THR A 110 -12.23 13.03 -10.39
CA THR A 110 -11.95 14.47 -10.63
C THR A 110 -10.62 14.94 -10.08
N GLY A 111 -10.01 14.15 -9.19
CA GLY A 111 -8.75 14.44 -8.54
C GLY A 111 -7.58 14.42 -9.51
N THR A 112 -6.45 14.91 -9.02
CA THR A 112 -5.20 14.98 -9.79
C THR A 112 -4.22 13.97 -9.24
N ALA A 113 -3.50 13.27 -10.13
CA ALA A 113 -2.44 12.40 -9.68
C ALA A 113 -1.21 13.19 -9.23
N SER A 114 -0.55 12.67 -8.19
CA SER A 114 0.68 13.19 -7.64
C SER A 114 1.63 12.04 -7.35
N SER A 115 2.91 12.22 -7.70
CA SER A 115 3.94 11.23 -7.39
C SER A 115 4.03 11.05 -5.87
N THR A 116 3.91 9.81 -5.43
CA THR A 116 3.92 9.43 -4.01
C THR A 116 4.97 8.34 -3.80
N PRO A 117 5.77 8.39 -2.72
CA PRO A 117 6.67 7.31 -2.36
C PRO A 117 5.95 5.97 -2.26
N LEU A 118 6.55 4.94 -2.85
CA LEU A 118 6.14 3.55 -2.70
C LEU A 118 7.15 2.83 -1.82
N ILE A 119 6.72 2.03 -0.85
CA ILE A 119 7.59 1.10 -0.15
C ILE A 119 7.27 -0.33 -0.54
N ARG A 120 8.29 -1.18 -0.54
CA ARG A 120 8.16 -2.62 -0.76
C ARG A 120 9.04 -3.39 0.20
N ASP A 121 8.74 -4.67 0.37
CA ASP A 121 9.64 -5.59 1.04
C ASP A 121 10.64 -6.25 0.07
N ASP A 122 11.53 -7.07 0.63
CA ASP A 122 12.48 -7.91 -0.08
C ASP A 122 11.82 -8.97 -0.98
N ALA A 123 10.62 -9.45 -0.66
CA ALA A 123 9.81 -10.32 -1.51
C ALA A 123 9.16 -9.57 -2.71
N GLY A 124 9.31 -8.25 -2.78
CA GLY A 124 8.74 -7.41 -3.83
C GLY A 124 7.23 -7.33 -3.79
N LYS A 125 6.68 -7.25 -2.59
CA LYS A 125 5.30 -6.86 -2.30
C LYS A 125 5.29 -5.41 -1.82
N ALA A 126 4.41 -4.61 -2.41
CA ALA A 126 4.14 -3.25 -1.96
C ALA A 126 3.49 -3.27 -0.58
N VAL A 127 3.70 -2.21 0.22
CA VAL A 127 2.99 -1.97 1.47
C VAL A 127 2.39 -0.57 1.42
N VAL A 128 1.07 -0.47 1.64
CA VAL A 128 0.32 0.78 1.43
C VAL A 128 -0.29 1.36 2.70
N GLY A 129 -0.60 0.50 3.67
CA GLY A 129 -1.10 0.86 4.99
C GLY A 129 -0.07 0.56 6.08
N ARG A 130 0.21 -0.72 6.32
CA ARG A 130 1.22 -1.13 7.31
C ARG A 130 1.71 -2.57 7.11
N ALA A 131 2.93 -2.82 7.56
CA ALA A 131 3.44 -4.15 7.81
C ALA A 131 3.70 -4.34 9.31
N LEU A 132 3.28 -5.48 9.85
CA LEU A 132 3.48 -5.88 11.24
C LEU A 132 4.40 -7.09 11.29
N LEU A 133 5.45 -7.01 12.11
CA LEU A 133 6.36 -8.10 12.41
C LEU A 133 6.20 -8.50 13.87
N GLY A 134 5.79 -9.74 14.12
CA GLY A 134 5.63 -10.33 15.45
C GLY A 134 6.54 -11.55 15.64
N GLY A 135 6.64 -12.05 16.87
CA GLY A 135 7.24 -13.35 17.12
C GLY A 135 6.37 -14.48 16.57
N ALA A 136 6.97 -15.66 16.41
CA ALA A 136 6.24 -16.84 15.93
C ALA A 136 5.17 -17.28 16.94
N ASP A 137 4.06 -17.83 16.44
CA ASP A 137 2.99 -18.41 17.26
C ASP A 137 2.41 -17.44 18.31
N GLY A 138 2.38 -16.13 17.99
CA GLY A 138 1.85 -15.09 18.87
C GLY A 138 2.76 -14.69 20.04
N THR A 139 4.04 -15.08 20.00
CA THR A 139 5.05 -14.68 20.98
C THR A 139 5.65 -13.30 20.70
N ASP A 140 6.43 -12.79 21.64
CA ASP A 140 7.21 -11.56 21.44
C ASP A 140 8.29 -11.77 20.36
N LEU A 141 8.55 -10.72 19.58
CA LEU A 141 9.60 -10.69 18.57
C LEU A 141 10.98 -10.58 19.23
N GLU A 142 11.81 -11.59 19.04
CA GLU A 142 13.24 -11.56 19.37
C GLU A 142 14.07 -11.15 18.15
N GLY A 143 15.03 -10.23 18.33
CA GLY A 143 15.99 -9.90 17.29
C GLY A 143 16.56 -8.49 17.41
N GLU A 144 16.88 -7.90 16.26
CA GLU A 144 17.28 -6.51 16.15
C GLU A 144 16.73 -5.89 14.88
N ALA A 145 16.36 -4.61 14.96
CA ALA A 145 15.94 -3.86 13.78
C ALA A 145 16.56 -2.46 13.74
N TYR A 146 16.79 -1.99 12.53
CA TYR A 146 17.35 -0.68 12.22
C TYR A 146 16.48 0.01 11.17
N VAL A 147 16.35 1.32 11.28
CA VAL A 147 15.83 2.18 10.22
C VAL A 147 16.99 3.06 9.75
N ASP A 148 17.43 2.86 8.52
CA ASP A 148 18.71 3.34 8.02
C ASP A 148 19.86 3.04 9.02
N ASP A 149 20.48 4.05 9.64
CA ASP A 149 21.53 3.91 10.64
C ASP A 149 21.02 3.92 12.10
N THR A 150 19.72 4.15 12.30
CA THR A 150 19.12 4.28 13.61
C THR A 150 18.60 2.94 14.12
N ARG A 151 19.18 2.43 15.20
CA ARG A 151 18.71 1.21 15.86
C ARG A 151 17.31 1.42 16.46
N LEU A 152 16.35 0.66 15.97
CA LEU A 152 14.97 0.67 16.44
C LEU A 152 14.81 -0.14 17.73
N PHE A 153 15.37 -1.35 17.76
CA PHE A 153 15.46 -2.19 18.96
C PHE A 153 16.56 -3.25 18.83
N SER A 154 16.93 -3.85 19.96
CA SER A 154 17.71 -5.09 20.06
C SER A 154 17.23 -5.84 21.31
N GLY A 155 17.06 -7.16 21.19
CA GLY A 155 16.48 -8.02 22.23
C GLY A 155 15.03 -8.42 21.92
N VAL A 156 14.19 -8.49 22.95
CA VAL A 156 12.80 -8.96 22.84
C VAL A 156 11.83 -7.78 22.95
N VAL A 157 10.89 -7.70 21.99
CA VAL A 157 9.83 -6.68 21.93
C VAL A 157 8.50 -7.29 21.50
N PRO A 158 7.34 -6.67 21.81
CA PRO A 158 6.05 -7.20 21.36
C PRO A 158 5.88 -7.28 19.83
N GLY A 159 6.70 -6.54 19.08
CA GLY A 159 6.71 -6.54 17.62
C GLY A 159 7.14 -5.19 17.05
N VAL A 160 7.15 -5.11 15.72
CA VAL A 160 7.47 -3.89 14.96
C VAL A 160 6.36 -3.60 13.95
N GLU A 161 6.06 -2.31 13.80
CA GLU A 161 5.19 -1.79 12.76
C GLU A 161 6.01 -0.93 11.80
N VAL A 162 5.82 -1.16 10.50
CA VAL A 162 6.37 -0.38 9.41
C VAL A 162 5.21 0.22 8.63
N ALA A 163 5.28 1.49 8.27
CA ALA A 163 4.27 2.15 7.47
C ALA A 163 4.92 3.07 6.42
N PRO A 164 4.30 3.22 5.25
CA PRO A 164 4.72 4.24 4.28
C PRO A 164 4.47 5.64 4.83
N THR A 165 5.17 6.62 4.26
CA THR A 165 4.89 8.04 4.40
C THR A 165 4.68 8.66 3.02
N PRO A 166 3.69 9.55 2.85
CA PRO A 166 3.49 10.26 1.57
C PRO A 166 4.63 11.23 1.26
N ASP A 167 5.40 11.62 2.27
CA ASP A 167 6.58 12.47 2.13
C ASP A 167 7.86 11.63 2.20
N MET A 168 8.95 12.18 1.66
CA MET A 168 10.29 11.64 1.86
C MET A 168 10.64 11.60 3.35
N PRO A 169 11.34 10.56 3.85
CA PRO A 169 12.07 9.53 3.10
C PRO A 169 11.24 8.34 2.61
N GLY A 170 9.92 8.31 2.85
CA GLY A 170 8.97 7.34 2.30
C GLY A 170 8.58 6.19 3.24
N LEU A 171 9.33 5.98 4.32
CA LEU A 171 9.10 4.91 5.28
C LEU A 171 9.25 5.41 6.73
N ARG A 172 8.46 4.84 7.64
CA ARG A 172 8.68 4.93 9.08
C ARG A 172 8.44 3.59 9.76
N ALA A 173 9.13 3.34 10.87
CA ALA A 173 8.91 2.16 11.70
C ALA A 173 8.89 2.50 13.20
N ARG A 174 8.24 1.65 13.99
CA ARG A 174 8.19 1.74 15.46
C ARG A 174 8.08 0.36 16.10
N VAL A 175 8.51 0.23 17.35
CA VAL A 175 8.14 -0.93 18.19
C VAL A 175 6.66 -0.80 18.59
N VAL A 176 5.88 -1.89 18.48
CA VAL A 176 4.49 -1.94 18.91
C VAL A 176 4.34 -2.28 20.41
N GLY A 177 3.14 -2.12 20.95
CA GLY A 177 2.83 -2.48 22.35
C GLY A 177 2.72 -1.29 23.31
N ARG A 178 2.52 -1.60 24.61
CA ARG A 178 2.23 -0.64 25.69
C ARG A 178 3.45 -0.44 26.59
N ARG A 179 4.44 0.36 26.16
CA ARG A 179 5.28 1.02 27.17
C ARG A 179 4.44 2.16 27.76
N ARG A 180 3.79 1.89 28.91
CA ARG A 180 2.87 2.82 29.61
C ARG A 180 3.51 4.18 29.95
N PHE A 181 4.84 4.27 29.86
CA PHE A 181 5.62 5.45 30.24
C PHE A 181 6.64 5.93 29.19
N LEU A 182 6.72 5.31 28.00
CA LEU A 182 7.56 5.83 26.91
C LEU A 182 6.72 6.13 25.67
N PRO A 183 6.92 7.30 25.03
CA PRO A 183 6.23 7.64 23.80
C PRO A 183 6.58 6.63 22.71
N ARG A 184 5.55 6.18 21.99
CA ARG A 184 5.67 5.39 20.76
C ARG A 184 6.33 6.25 19.69
N ARG A 185 7.66 6.21 19.61
CA ARG A 185 8.39 7.06 18.69
C ARG A 185 8.57 6.35 17.35
N TRP A 186 7.97 6.94 16.31
CA TRP A 186 8.29 6.61 14.93
C TRP A 186 9.73 7.03 14.62
N VAL A 187 10.45 6.16 13.94
CA VAL A 187 11.73 6.46 13.29
C VAL A 187 11.46 6.46 11.79
N SER A 188 11.74 7.58 11.13
CA SER A 188 11.61 7.72 9.68
C SER A 188 12.93 7.42 8.98
N GLY A 189 12.88 6.81 7.81
CA GLY A 189 14.07 6.49 7.02
C GLY A 189 13.70 5.97 5.62
N ARG A 190 14.70 5.53 4.87
CA ARG A 190 14.50 4.96 3.52
C ARG A 190 14.27 3.46 3.58
N ALA A 191 14.86 2.78 4.55
CA ALA A 191 14.73 1.36 4.75
C ALA A 191 14.62 0.97 6.22
N MET A 192 13.90 -0.11 6.50
CA MET A 192 13.91 -0.82 7.77
C MET A 192 14.42 -2.25 7.53
N GLN A 193 15.37 -2.69 8.34
CA GLN A 193 15.91 -4.04 8.30
C GLN A 193 15.68 -4.73 9.64
N LEU A 194 15.15 -5.95 9.60
CA LEU A 194 14.99 -6.85 10.73
C LEU A 194 15.89 -8.08 10.56
N GLY A 195 16.63 -8.43 11.60
CA GLY A 195 17.19 -9.76 11.82
C GLY A 195 16.53 -10.41 13.03
N SER A 196 16.05 -11.64 12.89
CA SER A 196 15.35 -12.40 13.94
C SER A 196 15.59 -13.90 13.79
N PRO A 197 15.52 -14.70 14.87
CA PRO A 197 15.48 -16.16 14.74
C PRO A 197 14.24 -16.65 13.97
N ALA A 198 13.08 -16.02 14.21
CA ALA A 198 11.81 -16.28 13.55
C ALA A 198 10.86 -15.10 13.76
N ALA A 199 10.43 -14.48 12.66
CA ALA A 199 9.45 -13.40 12.67
C ALA A 199 8.27 -13.72 11.74
N GLU A 200 7.06 -13.54 12.23
CA GLU A 200 5.84 -13.58 11.41
C GLU A 200 5.54 -12.20 10.88
N LEU A 201 5.20 -12.12 9.59
CA LEU A 201 5.00 -10.87 8.88
C LEU A 201 3.58 -10.82 8.31
N THR A 202 2.83 -9.78 8.65
CA THR A 202 1.54 -9.44 8.04
C THR A 202 1.64 -8.10 7.31
N ARG A 203 1.21 -8.05 6.05
CA ARG A 203 1.25 -6.84 5.20
C ARG A 203 -0.17 -6.45 4.83
N ASP A 204 -0.60 -5.25 5.19
CA ASP A 204 -1.91 -4.72 4.81
C ASP A 204 -3.06 -5.70 5.12
N GLY A 205 -2.96 -6.40 6.26
CA GLY A 205 -3.91 -7.43 6.70
C GLY A 205 -3.64 -8.85 6.17
N ILE A 206 -2.76 -9.02 5.19
CA ILE A 206 -2.42 -10.32 4.60
C ILE A 206 -1.24 -10.94 5.32
N ALA A 207 -1.50 -12.06 6.01
CA ALA A 207 -0.45 -12.86 6.62
C ALA A 207 0.53 -13.36 5.56
N GLY A 208 1.82 -13.25 5.87
CA GLY A 208 2.88 -13.89 5.11
C GLY A 208 2.80 -15.41 5.23
N GLY A 209 3.65 -16.10 4.47
CA GLY A 209 3.77 -17.55 4.55
C GLY A 209 4.49 -17.99 5.82
N LYS A 210 5.71 -18.50 5.66
CA LYS A 210 6.50 -19.00 6.79
C LYS A 210 7.17 -17.86 7.55
N ALA A 211 7.45 -18.09 8.84
CA ALA A 211 8.28 -17.21 9.63
C ALA A 211 9.65 -17.00 8.95
N VAL A 212 10.15 -15.77 9.00
CA VAL A 212 11.37 -15.34 8.31
C VAL A 212 12.46 -14.97 9.30
N LYS A 213 13.72 -15.24 8.94
CA LYS A 213 14.88 -14.82 9.74
C LYS A 213 15.31 -13.38 9.47
N ARG A 214 14.95 -12.87 8.30
CA ARG A 214 15.28 -11.53 7.84
C ARG A 214 14.08 -10.98 7.08
N SER A 215 13.83 -9.71 7.29
CA SER A 215 12.86 -8.97 6.48
C SER A 215 13.36 -7.55 6.31
N THR A 216 13.34 -7.06 5.08
CA THR A 216 13.72 -5.68 4.77
C THR A 216 12.58 -4.98 4.06
N PHE A 217 12.24 -3.77 4.51
CA PHE A 217 11.32 -2.86 3.86
C PHE A 217 12.10 -1.65 3.38
N TYR A 218 11.80 -1.15 2.20
CA TYR A 218 12.50 0.01 1.65
C TYR A 218 11.65 0.75 0.66
N ARG A 219 11.92 2.05 0.54
CA ARG A 219 11.36 2.89 -0.51
C ARG A 219 11.83 2.38 -1.87
N HIS A 220 10.88 2.08 -2.73
CA HIS A 220 11.12 1.77 -4.13
C HIS A 220 11.74 2.98 -4.85
N HIS A 221 12.51 2.73 -5.92
CA HIS A 221 13.17 3.82 -6.64
C HIS A 221 12.20 4.64 -7.49
N GLN A 222 11.11 4.02 -7.97
CA GLN A 222 10.01 4.70 -8.64
C GLN A 222 8.89 5.02 -7.65
N GLU A 223 8.31 6.21 -7.83
CA GLU A 223 7.09 6.64 -7.16
C GLU A 223 5.86 6.15 -7.96
N TRP A 224 4.72 6.06 -7.29
CA TRP A 224 3.44 5.75 -7.92
C TRP A 224 2.58 7.01 -8.03
N LEU A 225 1.72 7.07 -9.03
CA LEU A 225 0.84 8.21 -9.27
C LEU A 225 -0.49 8.04 -8.52
N LEU A 226 -0.60 8.66 -7.35
CA LEU A 226 -1.82 8.62 -6.53
C LEU A 226 -2.70 9.84 -6.79
N VAL A 227 -3.97 9.58 -7.10
CA VAL A 227 -5.04 10.56 -7.26
C VAL A 227 -5.59 11.00 -5.89
N ARG A 228 -5.64 12.31 -5.67
CA ARG A 228 -6.22 12.95 -4.48
C ARG A 228 -7.02 14.22 -4.83
#